data_AF-A0A377NHT9-F1
#
_entry.id   AF-A0A377NHT9-F1
#
_cell.length_a   1.000
_cell.length_b   1.000
_cell.length_c   1.000
_cell.angle_alpha   90.00
_cell.angle_beta   90.00
_cell.angle_gamma   90.00
#
_symmetry.space_group_name_H-M   'P 1'
#
loop_
_entity.id
_entity.type
_entity.pdbx_description
1 polymer ?
#
loop_
_entity_poly.entity_id
_entity_poly.type
_entity_poly.pdbx_seq_one_letter_code
_entity_poly.pdbx_strand_id
1 'polypeptide(L)'
;MPYFRKAETRDIGPNDFHGGDGPVSVATPKNGNNPLFHAMIEAGVQAGYPRTDDLNGHQQEGFGPMDRTVTPKGRRASTARGYLDQAKPRANLTIVTHAMTGQNSV
;
A
#
# COMPACT_ATOMS: atom_id res chain seq x y z
N MET A 1 -0.85 13.22 8.27
CA MET A 1 -1.54 12.27 7.37
C MET A 1 -2.39 11.26 8.15
N PRO A 2 -3.51 11.65 8.77
CA PRO A 2 -4.29 10.72 9.61
C PRO A 2 -5.00 9.62 8.80
N TYR A 3 -5.43 9.91 7.57
CA TYR A 3 -6.20 8.96 6.78
C TYR A 3 -5.36 7.84 6.16
N PHE A 4 -4.14 8.12 5.71
CA PHE A 4 -3.22 7.09 5.20
C PHE A 4 -2.84 6.11 6.30
N ARG A 5 -2.44 6.63 7.47
CA ARG A 5 -2.17 5.81 8.65
C ARG A 5 -3.37 5.00 9.12
N LYS A 6 -4.59 5.53 9.00
CA LYS A 6 -5.81 4.78 9.34
C LYS A 6 -6.10 3.67 8.34
N ALA A 7 -5.70 3.81 7.08
CA ALA A 7 -6.07 2.89 6.01
C ALA A 7 -5.23 1.60 5.99
N GLU A 8 -4.00 1.64 6.50
CA GLU A 8 -3.03 0.57 6.32
C GLU A 8 -2.58 -0.12 7.61
N THR A 9 -2.09 -1.35 7.44
CA THR A 9 -1.30 -2.10 8.42
C THR A 9 0.03 -2.46 7.75
N ARG A 10 1.11 -1.80 8.16
CA ARG A 10 2.47 -2.05 7.65
C ARG A 10 3.13 -3.21 8.38
N ASP A 11 3.79 -4.10 7.65
CA ASP A 11 4.32 -5.37 8.16
C ASP A 11 5.52 -5.23 9.13
N ILE A 12 6.14 -4.06 9.20
CA ILE A 12 7.18 -3.73 10.20
C ILE A 12 6.70 -2.77 11.29
N GLY A 13 5.38 -2.55 11.37
CA GLY A 13 4.75 -1.67 12.34
C GLY A 13 4.55 -0.23 11.86
N PRO A 14 3.76 0.56 12.61
CA PRO A 14 3.46 1.96 12.29
C PRO A 14 4.64 2.89 12.61
N ASN A 15 4.61 4.08 12.01
CA ASN A 15 5.46 5.21 12.38
C ASN A 15 4.69 6.54 12.16
N ASP A 16 5.38 7.67 12.06
CA ASP A 16 4.76 8.98 11.85
C ASP A 16 4.02 9.12 10.51
N PHE A 17 4.38 8.29 9.53
CA PHE A 17 3.86 8.30 8.16
C PHE A 17 2.96 7.11 7.87
N HIS A 18 3.20 5.98 8.54
CA HIS A 18 2.57 4.68 8.26
C HIS A 18 1.64 4.19 9.37
N GLY A 19 0.65 3.39 8.96
CA GLY A 19 -0.39 2.78 9.79
C GLY A 19 -0.06 1.39 10.33
N GLY A 20 -0.77 0.99 11.38
CA GLY A 20 -0.56 -0.31 12.06
C GLY A 20 -1.81 -1.18 12.19
N ASP A 21 -3.00 -0.60 12.06
CA ASP A 21 -4.27 -1.28 12.37
C ASP A 21 -5.30 -1.17 11.23
N GLY A 22 -4.91 -0.55 10.12
CA GLY A 22 -5.79 -0.32 9.00
C GLY A 22 -6.05 -1.58 8.17
N PRO A 23 -7.18 -1.67 7.47
CA PRO A 23 -7.61 -2.88 6.79
C PRO A 23 -6.75 -3.30 5.58
N VAL A 24 -5.89 -2.42 5.07
CA VAL A 24 -5.05 -2.71 3.90
C VAL A 24 -3.64 -3.12 4.35
N SER A 25 -3.26 -4.38 4.11
CA SER A 25 -1.90 -4.83 4.41
C SER A 25 -0.87 -4.19 3.47
N VAL A 26 0.21 -3.68 4.05
CA VAL A 26 1.37 -3.12 3.36
C VAL A 26 2.61 -3.93 3.75
N ALA A 27 3.32 -4.42 2.74
CA ALA A 27 4.51 -5.24 2.88
C ALA A 27 5.74 -4.49 2.37
N THR A 28 6.73 -4.38 3.25
CA THR A 28 8.04 -3.80 2.95
C THR A 28 8.90 -4.76 2.12
N PRO A 29 9.77 -4.25 1.23
CA PRO A 29 10.80 -5.07 0.59
C PRO A 29 11.68 -5.76 1.63
N LYS A 30 11.90 -7.07 1.45
CA LYS A 30 12.86 -7.83 2.27
C LYS A 30 14.26 -7.75 1.70
N ASN A 31 15.26 -7.74 2.58
CA ASN A 31 16.67 -7.73 2.19
C ASN A 31 16.97 -8.89 1.25
N GLY A 32 17.72 -8.60 0.17
CA GLY A 32 18.14 -9.61 -0.80
C GLY A 32 17.03 -10.13 -1.73
N ASN A 33 15.83 -9.51 -1.76
CA ASN A 33 14.75 -10.03 -2.61
C ASN A 33 15.00 -9.87 -4.12
N ASN A 34 15.76 -8.85 -4.54
CA ASN A 34 16.03 -8.59 -5.95
C ASN A 34 17.34 -7.78 -6.16
N PRO A 35 18.40 -8.38 -6.71
CA PRO A 35 19.66 -7.68 -6.97
C PRO A 35 19.52 -6.55 -8.01
N LEU A 36 18.58 -6.66 -8.96
CA LEU A 36 18.34 -5.60 -9.96
C LEU A 36 17.76 -4.34 -9.32
N PHE A 37 16.93 -4.51 -8.29
CA PHE A 37 16.34 -3.38 -7.59
C PHE A 37 17.40 -2.60 -6.80
N HIS A 38 18.34 -3.32 -6.17
CA HIS A 38 19.52 -2.69 -5.56
C HIS A 38 20.37 -1.95 -6.59
N ALA A 39 20.67 -2.57 -7.74
CA ALA A 39 21.44 -1.92 -8.80
C ALA A 39 20.76 -0.64 -9.32
N MET A 40 19.43 -0.63 -9.44
CA MET A 40 18.66 0.56 -9.84
C MET A 40 18.78 1.69 -8.81
N ILE A 41 18.69 1.38 -7.51
CA ILE A 41 18.85 2.39 -6.46
C ILE A 41 20.26 2.99 -6.52
N GLU A 42 21.30 2.16 -6.62
CA GLU A 42 22.68 2.63 -6.70
C GLU A 42 22.92 3.50 -7.96
N ALA A 43 22.33 3.13 -9.10
CA ALA A 43 22.44 3.95 -10.32
C ALA A 43 21.79 5.33 -10.16
N GLY A 44 20.64 5.42 -9.47
CA GLY A 44 19.99 6.70 -9.16
C GLY A 44 20.85 7.58 -8.25
N VAL A 45 21.48 6.97 -7.24
CA VAL A 45 22.43 7.67 -6.36
C VAL A 45 23.65 8.17 -7.13
N GLN A 46 24.22 7.35 -8.03
CA GLN A 46 25.33 7.74 -8.89
C GLN A 46 24.98 8.87 -9.85
N ALA A 47 23.72 8.95 -10.28
CA ALA A 47 23.19 10.05 -11.09
C ALA A 47 22.93 11.34 -10.29
N GLY A 48 23.21 11.34 -8.98
CA GLY A 48 23.11 12.52 -8.11
C GLY A 48 21.80 12.66 -7.35
N TYR A 49 20.89 11.67 -7.41
CA TYR A 49 19.65 11.70 -6.63
C TYR A 49 19.87 11.20 -5.20
N PRO A 50 19.14 11.74 -4.21
CA PRO A 50 19.23 11.29 -2.84
C PRO A 50 18.75 9.84 -2.69
N ARG A 51 19.33 9.11 -1.73
CA ARG A 51 18.80 7.83 -1.26
C ARG A 51 17.71 8.09 -0.22
N THR A 52 16.65 7.28 -0.24
CA THR A 52 15.63 7.26 0.81
C THR A 52 15.41 5.82 1.30
N ASP A 53 15.08 5.66 2.58
CA ASP A 53 14.68 4.38 3.16
C ASP A 53 13.14 4.23 3.19
N ASP A 54 12.41 5.30 2.89
CA ASP A 54 10.95 5.34 2.88
C ASP A 54 10.44 6.41 1.90
N LEU A 55 10.03 5.97 0.71
CA LEU A 55 9.47 6.85 -0.32
C LEU A 55 8.13 7.50 0.08
N ASN A 56 7.41 6.92 1.04
CA ASN A 56 6.17 7.47 1.56
C ASN A 56 6.37 8.17 2.91
N GLY A 57 7.63 8.36 3.31
CA GLY A 57 8.03 8.97 4.58
C GLY A 57 8.23 10.48 4.46
N HIS A 58 9.22 10.98 5.19
CA HIS A 58 9.54 12.41 5.26
C HIS A 58 9.94 13.00 3.90
N GLN A 59 10.64 12.22 3.05
CA GLN A 59 11.15 12.66 1.76
C GLN A 59 10.73 11.69 0.65
N GLN A 60 9.94 12.19 -0.29
CA GLN A 60 9.49 11.41 -1.44
C GLN A 60 10.52 11.37 -2.57
N GLU A 61 11.25 12.46 -2.80
CA GLU A 61 12.27 12.51 -3.84
C GLU A 61 13.47 11.66 -3.46
N GLY A 62 13.84 10.72 -4.33
CA GLY A 62 15.02 9.89 -4.18
C GLY A 62 14.80 8.46 -4.64
N PHE A 63 15.80 7.62 -4.42
CA PHE A 63 15.77 6.20 -4.74
C PHE A 63 15.83 5.36 -3.48
N GLY A 64 14.91 4.41 -3.35
CA GLY A 64 14.72 3.64 -2.13
C GLY A 64 13.79 2.45 -2.28
N PRO A 65 13.64 1.62 -1.23
CA PRO A 65 12.69 0.51 -1.22
C PRO A 65 11.24 0.98 -1.40
N MET A 66 10.48 0.23 -2.20
CA MET A 66 9.06 0.49 -2.47
C MET A 66 8.15 -0.50 -1.76
N ASP A 67 7.31 0.02 -0.87
CA ASP A 67 6.29 -0.77 -0.18
C ASP A 67 5.19 -1.23 -1.15
N ARG A 68 4.57 -2.39 -0.84
CA ARG A 68 3.56 -3.02 -1.70
C ARG A 68 2.31 -3.37 -0.92
N THR A 69 1.14 -3.22 -1.54
CA THR A 69 -0.14 -3.66 -0.97
C THR A 69 -0.33 -5.18 -1.14
N VAL A 70 0.29 -5.94 -0.23
CA VAL A 70 0.35 -7.40 -0.25
C VAL A 70 0.03 -7.94 1.15
N THR A 71 -0.82 -8.96 1.21
CA THR A 71 -1.16 -9.64 2.46
C THR A 71 0.01 -10.49 2.97
N PRO A 72 0.03 -10.89 4.26
CA PRO A 72 1.05 -11.81 4.78
C PRO A 72 1.15 -13.15 4.01
N LYS A 73 0.13 -13.49 3.23
CA LYS A 73 0.08 -14.70 2.38
C LYS A 73 0.48 -14.43 0.92
N GLY A 74 1.13 -13.31 0.63
CA GLY A 74 1.65 -12.99 -0.71
C GLY A 74 0.58 -12.64 -1.75
N ARG A 75 -0.67 -12.39 -1.35
CA ARG A 75 -1.74 -11.98 -2.28
C ARG A 75 -1.87 -10.47 -2.30
N ARG A 76 -2.31 -9.90 -3.42
CA ARG A 76 -2.71 -8.48 -3.47
C ARG A 76 -3.72 -8.15 -2.37
N ALA A 77 -3.44 -7.11 -1.60
CA ALA A 77 -4.37 -6.52 -0.63
C ALA A 77 -5.25 -5.47 -1.33
N SER A 78 -6.29 -5.92 -2.03
CA SER A 78 -7.23 -5.01 -2.72
C SER A 78 -8.14 -4.27 -1.73
N THR A 79 -8.74 -3.16 -2.18
CA THR A 79 -9.77 -2.43 -1.40
C THR A 79 -10.98 -3.30 -1.08
N ALA A 80 -11.40 -4.16 -2.00
CA ALA A 80 -12.46 -5.15 -1.74
C ALA A 80 -12.09 -6.09 -0.58
N ARG A 81 -10.85 -6.61 -0.56
CA ARG A 81 -10.39 -7.47 0.53
C ARG A 81 -10.23 -6.72 1.85
N GLY A 82 -9.68 -5.50 1.81
CA GLY A 82 -9.48 -4.70 3.01
C GLY A 82 -10.81 -4.28 3.63
N TYR A 83 -11.74 -3.74 2.84
CA TYR A 83 -12.94 -3.09 3.37
C TYR A 83 -14.21 -3.90 3.15
N LEU A 84 -14.46 -4.39 1.93
CA LEU A 84 -15.74 -5.02 1.60
C LEU A 84 -15.87 -6.41 2.21
N ASP A 85 -14.82 -7.24 2.16
CA ASP A 85 -14.84 -8.59 2.75
C ASP A 85 -15.13 -8.51 4.26
N GLN A 86 -14.59 -7.50 4.96
CA GLN A 86 -14.84 -7.26 6.38
C GLN A 86 -16.26 -6.75 6.66
N ALA A 87 -16.81 -5.91 5.78
CA ALA A 87 -18.11 -5.29 5.94
C ALA A 87 -19.28 -6.16 5.43
N LYS A 88 -19.01 -7.15 4.57
CA LYS A 88 -20.00 -8.02 3.91
C LYS A 88 -21.05 -8.64 4.84
N PRO A 89 -20.75 -9.00 6.11
CA PRO A 89 -21.76 -9.56 7.02
C PRO A 89 -22.81 -8.55 7.53
N ARG A 90 -22.62 -7.24 7.31
CA ARG A 90 -23.53 -6.21 7.85
C ARG A 90 -24.88 -6.23 7.13
N ALA A 91 -25.97 -6.26 7.89
CA ALA A 91 -27.34 -6.31 7.35
C ALA A 91 -27.73 -5.07 6.50
N ASN A 92 -27.05 -3.95 6.67
CA ASN A 92 -27.27 -2.72 5.93
C ASN A 92 -26.36 -2.56 4.69
N LEU A 93 -25.63 -3.59 4.28
CA LEU A 93 -24.76 -3.58 3.10
C LEU A 93 -25.24 -4.60 2.06
N THR A 94 -25.61 -4.10 0.88
CA THR A 94 -25.90 -4.93 -0.29
C THR A 94 -24.81 -4.76 -1.33
N ILE A 95 -24.19 -5.88 -1.75
CA ILE A 95 -23.16 -5.88 -2.79
C ILE A 95 -23.76 -6.46 -4.07
N VAL A 96 -23.88 -5.64 -5.12
CA VAL A 96 -24.33 -6.06 -6.45
C VAL A 96 -23.13 -6.12 -7.38
N THR A 97 -22.86 -7.27 -7.98
CA THR A 97 -21.79 -7.46 -8.98
C THR A 97 -22.35 -7.48 -10.39
N HIS A 98 -21.51 -7.23 -11.39
CA HIS A 98 -21.89 -7.22 -12.81
C HIS A 98 -23.01 -6.23 -13.19
N ALA A 99 -23.23 -5.20 -12.37
CA ALA A 99 -24.15 -4.12 -12.67
C ALA A 99 -23.39 -2.94 -13.29
N MET A 100 -23.80 -2.51 -14.47
CA MET A 100 -23.33 -1.27 -15.08
C MET A 100 -24.33 -0.17 -14.76
N THR A 101 -23.87 0.94 -14.18
CA THR A 101 -24.74 2.06 -13.81
C THR A 101 -25.13 2.85 -15.06
N GLY A 102 -26.43 3.05 -15.26
CA GLY A 102 -26.96 3.98 -16.26
C GLY A 102 -26.95 5.43 -15.77
N GLN A 103 -27.32 6.36 -16.64
CA GLN A 103 -27.56 7.76 -16.27
C GLN A 103 -28.82 7.86 -15.40
N ASN A 104 -28.72 8.58 -14.27
CA ASN A 104 -29.90 9.02 -13.53
C ASN A 104 -30.47 10.24 -14.28
N SER A 105 -31.52 10.03 -15.07
CA SER A 105 -32.32 11.16 -15.55
C SER A 105 -33.06 11.78 -14.35
N VAL A 106 -32.73 13.04 -14.05
CA VAL A 106 -33.48 13.89 -13.10
C VAL A 106 -34.75 14.39 -13.79
#